data_AF-A0A497MKK9-F1
#
_entry.id   AF-A0A497MKK9-F1
#
_cell.length_a   1.000
_cell.length_b   1.000
_cell.length_c   1.000
_cell.angle_alpha   90.00
_cell.angle_beta   90.00
_cell.angle_gamma   90.00
#
_symmetry.space_group_name_H-M   'P 1'
#
loop_
_entity.id
_entity.type
_entity.pdbx_description
1 polymer ?
#
loop_
_entity_poly.entity_id
_entity_poly.type
_entity_poly.pdbx_seq_one_letter_code
_entity_poly.pdbx_strand_id
1 'polypeptide(L)' 'MGKEPKKLWKLYEIDYKTGSIKFKGRKCPRCGKFMAHHLTPIPRWACGGCGYTEYERKSSNQG' A
#
# COMPACT_ATOMS: atom_id res chain seq x y z
N MET A 1 -0.60 18.30 16.79
CA MET A 1 0.71 18.18 16.10
C MET A 1 0.49 17.36 14.83
N GLY A 2 0.35 18.02 13.68
CA GLY A 2 -0.06 17.38 12.42
C GLY A 2 1.09 16.57 11.80
N LYS A 3 0.83 15.32 11.41
CA LYS A 3 1.81 14.50 10.69
C LYS A 3 2.10 15.14 9.33
N GLU A 4 3.37 15.29 8.96
CA GLU A 4 3.77 15.75 7.62
C GLU A 4 3.11 14.86 6.55
N PRO A 5 2.48 15.43 5.50
CA PRO A 5 1.82 14.64 4.48
C PRO A 5 2.84 13.75 3.75
N LYS A 6 2.54 12.45 3.65
CA LYS A 6 3.35 11.54 2.83
C LYS A 6 3.28 11.99 1.37
N LYS A 7 4.43 12.34 0.83
CA LYS A 7 4.64 12.73 -0.57
C LYS A 7 4.32 11.56 -1.52
N LEU A 8 3.40 11.77 -2.48
CA LEU A 8 2.85 10.73 -3.35
C LEU A 8 3.92 9.99 -4.17
N TRP A 9 4.93 10.70 -4.66
CA TRP A 9 6.00 10.12 -5.48
C TRP A 9 6.82 9.06 -4.75
N LYS A 10 6.82 9.05 -3.40
CA LYS A 10 7.49 8.01 -2.60
C LYS A 10 6.85 6.63 -2.74
N LEU A 11 5.65 6.53 -3.31
CA LEU A 11 4.98 5.25 -3.60
C LEU A 11 5.44 4.60 -4.90
N TYR A 12 6.29 5.26 -5.67
CA TYR A 12 6.82 4.75 -6.93
C TYR A 12 8.33 4.59 -6.83
N GLU A 13 8.84 3.53 -7.43
CA GLU A 13 10.24 3.35 -7.77
C GLU A 13 10.42 3.63 -9.26
N ILE A 14 11.45 4.38 -9.61
CA ILE A 14 11.81 4.64 -10.99
C ILE A 14 13.17 3.98 -11.22
N ASP A 15 13.21 3.06 -12.17
CA ASP A 15 14.47 2.53 -12.71
C ASP A 15 14.86 3.35 -13.92
N TYR A 16 15.80 4.27 -13.73
CA TYR A 16 16.29 5.15 -14.80
C TYR A 16 17.10 4.43 -15.88
N LYS A 17 17.58 3.22 -15.63
CA LYS A 17 18.34 2.45 -16.63
C LYS A 17 17.40 1.82 -17.65
N THR A 18 16.26 1.31 -17.19
CA THR A 18 15.26 0.65 -18.06
C THR A 18 14.10 1.57 -18.44
N GLY A 19 13.96 2.73 -17.77
CA GLY A 19 12.81 3.62 -17.91
C GLY A 19 11.54 3.08 -17.27
N SER A 20 11.63 2.07 -16.40
CA SER A 20 10.46 1.42 -15.80
C SER A 20 10.01 2.08 -14.50
N ILE A 21 8.70 2.08 -14.25
CA ILE A 21 8.09 2.62 -13.03
C ILE A 21 7.37 1.48 -12.30
N LYS A 22 7.72 1.25 -11.04
CA LYS A 22 7.10 0.23 -10.19
C LYS A 22 6.37 0.89 -9.02
N PHE A 23 5.11 0.54 -8.82
CA PHE A 23 4.35 0.98 -7.65
C PHE A 23 4.68 0.10 -6.44
N LYS A 24 5.04 0.70 -5.31
CA LYS A 24 5.40 0.03 -4.05
C LYS A 24 4.21 -0.30 -3.14
N GLY A 25 3.03 0.27 -3.42
CA GLY A 25 1.83 0.01 -2.64
C GLY A 25 1.04 -1.19 -3.13
N ARG A 26 -0.19 -1.34 -2.61
CA ARG A 26 -1.11 -2.43 -2.99
C ARG A 26 -2.26 -1.93 -3.86
N LYS A 27 -2.60 -2.70 -4.90
CA LYS A 27 -3.83 -2.52 -5.68
C LYS A 27 -4.94 -3.39 -5.11
N CYS A 28 -6.16 -2.88 -5.13
CA CYS A 28 -7.34 -3.60 -4.68
C CYS A 28 -7.62 -4.79 -5.61
N PRO A 29 -7.74 -6.02 -5.07
CA PRO A 29 -8.02 -7.21 -5.87
C PRO A 29 -9.42 -7.19 -6.51
N ARG A 30 -10.34 -6.38 -5.98
CA ARG A 30 -11.72 -6.28 -6.49
C ARG A 30 -11.90 -5.26 -7.61
N CYS A 31 -11.23 -4.11 -7.52
CA CYS A 31 -11.48 -2.99 -8.44
C CYS A 31 -10.22 -2.29 -8.98
N GLY A 32 -9.03 -2.80 -8.67
CA GLY A 32 -7.75 -2.31 -9.21
C GLY A 32 -7.26 -0.97 -8.67
N LYS A 33 -8.06 -0.25 -7.88
CA LYS A 33 -7.68 1.04 -7.26
C LYS A 33 -6.57 0.88 -6.23
N PHE A 34 -5.82 1.95 -5.97
CA PHE A 34 -4.82 1.96 -4.90
C PHE A 34 -5.46 1.84 -3.52
N MET A 35 -4.83 1.06 -2.65
CA MET A 35 -5.27 0.86 -1.27
C MET A 35 -4.44 1.71 -0.30
N ALA A 36 -5.08 2.18 0.77
CA ALA A 36 -4.42 2.87 1.87
C ALA A 36 -3.85 1.87 2.88
N HIS A 37 -2.59 2.04 3.26
CA HIS A 37 -1.96 1.24 4.29
C HIS A 37 -2.13 1.91 5.66
N HIS A 38 -3.02 1.38 6.48
CA HIS A 38 -3.21 1.81 7.85
C HIS A 38 -2.42 0.90 8.78
N LEU A 39 -1.43 1.46 9.50
CA LEU A 39 -0.56 0.69 10.40
C LEU A 39 -1.15 0.46 11.79
N THR A 40 -2.14 1.26 12.18
CA THR A 40 -2.73 1.26 13.52
C THR A 40 -4.26 1.23 13.48
N PRO A 41 -4.93 0.70 14.53
CA PRO A 41 -4.36 -0.11 15.61
C PRO A 41 -3.88 -1.49 15.12
N ILE A 42 -4.43 -1.98 14.01
CA ILE A 42 -4.05 -3.23 13.35
C ILE A 42 -3.63 -2.90 11.91
N PRO A 43 -2.44 -3.35 11.46
CA PRO A 43 -2.00 -3.20 10.07
C PRO A 43 -3.00 -3.77 9.08
N ARG A 44 -3.47 -2.93 8.15
CA ARG A 44 -4.45 -3.30 7.13
C ARG A 44 -4.30 -2.44 5.87
N TRP A 45 -4.67 -3.03 4.75
CA TRP A 45 -4.90 -2.36 3.49
C TRP A 45 -6.40 -2.12 3.33
N ALA A 46 -6.82 -0.87 3.19
CA ALA A 46 -8.21 -0.50 2.95
C ALA A 46 -8.38 0.16 1.59
N CYS A 47 -9.37 -0.30 0.81
CA CYS A 47 -9.74 0.30 -0.46
C CYS A 47 -10.82 1.36 -0.25
N GLY A 48 -10.47 2.63 -0.50
CA GLY A 48 -11.43 3.75 -0.43
C GLY A 48 -12.48 3.76 -1.54
N GLY A 49 -12.36 2.90 -2.56
CA GLY A 49 -13.31 2.88 -3.68
C GLY A 49 -14.46 1.86 -3.53
N CYS A 50 -14.19 0.67 -2.99
CA CYS A 50 -15.19 -0.40 -2.86
C CYS A 50 -15.36 -0.94 -1.43
N GLY A 51 -14.65 -0.36 -0.46
CA GLY A 51 -14.72 -0.78 0.95
C GLY A 51 -13.95 -2.06 1.29
N TYR A 52 -13.34 -2.74 0.31
CA TYR A 52 -12.53 -3.93 0.58
C TYR A 52 -11.39 -3.66 1.54
N THR A 53 -11.24 -4.49 2.57
CA THR A 53 -10.18 -4.39 3.57
C THR A 53 -9.48 -5.73 3.71
N GLU A 54 -8.16 -5.71 3.76
CA GLU A 54 -7.32 -6.88 3.99
C GLU A 54 -6.36 -6.60 5.15
N TYR A 55 -6.33 -7.49 6.13
CA TYR A 55 -5.47 -7.36 7.31
C TYR A 55 -4.14 -8.07 7.08
N GLU A 56 -3.04 -7.41 7.41
CA GLU A 56 -1.73 -8.05 7.34
C GLU A 56 -1.62 -9.07 8.48
N ARG A 57 -1.56 -10.36 8.14
CA ARG A 57 -1.23 -11.38 9.13
C ARG A 57 0.25 -11.25 9.44
N LYS A 58 0.63 -11.18 10.73
CA LYS A 58 2.02 -11.46 11.10
C LYS A 58 2.29 -12.89 10.68
N SER A 59 3.17 -13.10 9.72
CA SER A 59 3.66 -14.43 9.40
C SER A 59 4.42 -14.94 10.62
N SER A 60 3.77 -15.71 11.49
CA SER A 60 4.50 -16.70 12.28
C SER A 60 5.09 -17.66 11.26
N ASN A 61 6.39 -17.53 11.06
CA ASN A 61 7.27 -18.46 10.37
C ASN A 61 6.67 -19.87 10.33
N GLN A 62 6.17 -20.30 9.17
CA GLN A 62 5.82 -21.71 8.93
C GLN A 62 7.14 -22.37 8.56
N GLY A 63 7.80 -22.94 9.58
CA GLY A 63 8.84 -23.94 9.39
C GLY A 63 8.29 -25.26 8.89
#